data_AF-A0A7N2L3F8-F1
#
_entry.id   AF-A0A7N2L3F8-F1
#
_cell.length_a   1.000
_cell.length_b   1.000
_cell.length_c   1.000
_cell.angle_alpha   90.00
_cell.angle_beta   90.00
_cell.angle_gamma   90.00
#
_symmetry.space_group_name_H-M   'P 1'
#
loop_
_entity.id
_entity.type
_entity.pdbx_description
1 polymer ?
#
loop_
_entity_poly.entity_id
_entity_poly.type
_entity_poly.pdbx_seq_one_letter_code
_entity_poly.pdbx_strand_id
1 'polypeptide(L)'
;MGFEPLSSRNWELGNYSAGCARKTPLQCESHNQTTGGPDEFVMLSNVQLPVDPVSFESGSVEECKSACLNNCSCTAYALNDYNCSIWNGDLISLRQVSADDHNAIAFYVKVAASTVSNPIIM
;
A
#
# COMPACT_ATOMS: atom_id res chain seq x y z
N MET A 1 -3.18 -12.48 -5.93
CA MET A 1 -2.00 -11.61 -6.00
C MET A 1 -2.51 -10.25 -6.42
N GLY A 2 -2.34 -9.21 -5.58
CA GLY A 2 -2.87 -7.88 -5.87
C GLY A 2 -2.03 -7.04 -6.84
N PHE A 3 -0.79 -7.45 -7.09
CA PHE A 3 0.19 -6.75 -7.91
C PHE A 3 0.86 -7.70 -8.90
N GLU A 4 1.42 -7.15 -9.98
CA GLU A 4 2.19 -7.87 -10.99
C GLU A 4 3.43 -7.09 -11.43
N PRO A 5 4.53 -7.79 -11.77
CA PRO A 5 5.73 -7.14 -12.22
C PRO A 5 5.50 -6.38 -13.53
N LEU A 6 6.06 -5.18 -13.64
CA LEU A 6 6.01 -4.40 -14.88
C LEU A 6 6.84 -5.03 -16.01
N SER A 7 7.77 -5.93 -15.68
CA SER A 7 8.53 -6.73 -16.65
C SER A 7 8.81 -8.12 -16.10
N SER A 8 8.09 -9.13 -16.61
CA SER A 8 8.27 -10.53 -16.22
C SER A 8 9.69 -11.02 -16.54
N ARG A 9 10.27 -10.60 -17.67
CA ARG A 9 11.64 -10.94 -18.05
C ARG A 9 12.67 -10.40 -17.05
N ASN A 10 12.53 -9.15 -16.61
CA ASN A 10 13.46 -8.59 -15.63
C ASN A 10 13.30 -9.30 -14.27
N TRP A 11 12.06 -9.62 -13.90
CA TRP A 11 11.75 -10.36 -12.69
C TRP A 11 12.41 -11.74 -12.64
N GLU A 12 12.33 -12.51 -13.73
CA GLU A 12 12.98 -13.82 -13.87
C GLU A 12 14.51 -13.75 -13.78
N LEU A 13 15.09 -12.61 -14.15
CA LEU A 13 16.53 -12.34 -14.05
C LEU A 13 16.94 -11.73 -12.71
N GLY A 14 16.03 -11.61 -11.74
CA GLY A 14 16.29 -11.01 -10.42
C GLY A 14 16.44 -9.48 -10.45
N ASN A 15 16.05 -8.82 -11.54
CA ASN A 15 16.05 -7.37 -11.66
C ASN A 15 14.65 -6.79 -11.37
N TYR A 16 14.46 -6.30 -10.15
CA TYR A 16 13.18 -5.76 -9.67
C TYR A 16 13.04 -4.25 -9.87
N SER A 17 13.98 -3.58 -10.54
CA SER A 17 14.01 -2.11 -10.64
C SER A 17 12.83 -1.52 -11.41
N ALA A 18 12.19 -2.31 -12.26
CA ALA A 18 10.98 -1.91 -12.98
C ALA A 18 9.75 -1.81 -12.05
N GLY A 19 9.80 -2.42 -10.86
CA GLY A 19 8.69 -2.42 -9.91
C GLY A 19 7.50 -3.30 -10.33
N CYS A 20 6.37 -3.03 -9.70
CA CYS A 20 5.11 -3.74 -9.92
C CYS A 20 3.95 -2.75 -10.04
N ALA A 21 2.86 -3.19 -10.68
CA ALA A 21 1.62 -2.45 -10.81
C ALA A 21 0.46 -3.23 -10.20
N ARG A 22 -0.60 -2.52 -9.82
CA ARG A 22 -1.84 -3.14 -9.34
C ARG A 22 -2.48 -3.96 -10.46
N LYS A 23 -2.92 -5.19 -10.16
CA LYS A 23 -3.70 -5.99 -11.12
C LYS A 23 -5.11 -5.45 -11.30
N THR A 24 -5.67 -4.88 -10.24
CA THR A 24 -7.03 -4.34 -10.23
C THR A 24 -6.95 -2.85 -9.89
N PRO A 25 -7.46 -1.96 -10.76
CA PRO A 25 -7.52 -0.54 -10.48
C PRO A 25 -8.32 -0.24 -9.21
N LEU A 26 -7.94 0.82 -8.51
CA LEU A 26 -8.71 1.34 -7.37
C LEU A 26 -10.03 1.94 -7.84
N GLN A 27 -11.00 2.04 -6.93
CA GLN A 27 -12.31 2.63 -7.24
C GLN A 27 -12.17 4.06 -7.79
N CYS A 28 -11.27 4.86 -7.21
CA CYS A 28 -11.02 6.23 -7.65
C CYS A 28 -10.31 6.35 -9.01
N GLU A 29 -9.68 5.28 -9.49
CA GLU A 29 -9.01 5.23 -10.80
C GLU A 29 -9.98 4.78 -11.91
N SER A 30 -11.09 4.15 -11.56
CA SER A 30 -12.13 3.75 -12.51
C SER A 30 -13.08 4.92 -12.78
N HIS A 31 -12.95 5.55 -13.95
CA HIS A 31 -13.84 6.62 -14.43
C HIS A 31 -15.30 6.17 -14.64
N ASN A 32 -15.58 4.86 -14.61
CA ASN A 32 -16.92 4.28 -14.66
C ASN A 32 -17.20 3.58 -13.31
N GLN A 33 -18.21 4.08 -12.60
CA GLN A 33 -18.56 3.66 -11.24
C GLN A 33 -19.01 2.18 -11.16
N THR A 34 -18.84 1.61 -9.95
CA THR A 34 -19.63 0.53 -9.31
C THR A 34 -19.45 -0.96 -9.65
N THR A 35 -18.32 -1.43 -10.18
CA THR A 35 -18.08 -2.90 -10.25
C THR A 35 -17.26 -3.49 -9.09
N GLY A 36 -16.84 -2.68 -8.12
CA GLY A 36 -16.10 -3.15 -6.94
C GLY A 36 -16.55 -2.41 -5.69
N GLY A 37 -16.58 -3.10 -4.55
CA GLY A 37 -16.80 -2.49 -3.25
C GLY A 37 -15.75 -1.42 -2.91
N PRO A 38 -15.91 -0.69 -1.80
CA PRO A 38 -14.98 0.36 -1.40
C PRO A 38 -13.55 -0.16 -1.31
N ASP A 39 -12.56 0.64 -1.72
CA ASP A 39 -11.15 0.28 -1.57
C ASP A 39 -10.86 -0.12 -0.10
N GLU A 40 -10.08 -1.19 0.07
CA GLU A 40 -9.73 -1.75 1.37
C GLU A 40 -8.22 -1.60 1.62
N PHE A 41 -7.76 -2.04 2.80
CA PHE A 41 -6.34 -2.02 3.15
C PHE A 41 -5.86 -3.39 3.58
N VAL A 42 -4.66 -3.74 3.12
CA VAL A 42 -3.94 -4.93 3.56
C VAL A 42 -2.77 -4.50 4.43
N MET A 43 -2.68 -5.09 5.62
CA MET A 43 -1.54 -4.89 6.51
C MET A 43 -0.33 -5.67 5.99
N LEU A 44 0.80 -4.99 5.88
CA LEU A 44 2.11 -5.57 5.64
C LEU A 44 2.92 -5.47 6.93
N SER A 45 3.26 -6.64 7.48
CA SER A 45 4.12 -6.76 8.66
C SER A 45 5.59 -6.83 8.25
N ASN A 46 6.47 -6.34 9.12
CA ASN A 46 7.92 -6.42 8.98
C ASN A 46 8.38 -5.82 7.65
N VAL A 47 8.05 -4.54 7.44
CA VAL A 47 8.51 -3.81 6.26
C VAL A 47 9.34 -2.60 6.66
N GLN A 48 10.39 -2.34 5.90
CA GLN A 48 11.00 -1.03 5.83
C GLN A 48 10.01 -0.11 5.11
N LEU A 49 9.57 0.95 5.80
CA LEU A 49 8.61 1.90 5.24
C LEU A 49 9.17 2.59 3.99
N PRO A 50 8.32 2.90 2.99
CA PRO A 50 8.73 3.65 1.82
C PRO A 50 9.16 5.07 2.19
N VAL A 51 9.93 5.70 1.31
CA VAL A 51 10.37 7.10 1.49
C VAL A 51 9.25 8.09 1.20
N ASP A 52 9.46 9.36 1.58
CA ASP A 52 8.59 10.50 1.26
C ASP A 52 7.11 10.43 1.71
N PRO A 53 6.80 10.05 2.97
CA PRO A 53 5.45 10.17 3.49
C PRO A 53 5.04 11.64 3.72
N VAL A 54 3.77 11.93 3.53
CA VAL A 54 3.10 13.11 4.09
C VAL A 54 2.62 12.76 5.49
N SER A 55 3.14 13.44 6.52
CA SER A 55 2.82 13.14 7.91
C SER A 55 2.02 14.24 8.61
N PHE A 56 1.10 13.85 9.47
CA PHE A 56 0.29 14.74 10.29
C PHE A 56 -0.21 14.03 11.55
N GLU A 57 -0.55 14.79 12.58
CA GLU A 57 -1.18 14.26 13.78
C GLU A 57 -2.65 13.92 13.47
N SER A 58 -3.01 12.64 13.57
CA SER A 58 -4.38 12.16 13.47
C SER A 58 -4.67 11.47 14.79
N GLY A 59 -5.58 11.87 15.65
CA GLY A 59 -5.69 11.27 16.99
C GLY A 59 -5.98 9.76 17.04
N SER A 60 -6.19 9.08 15.90
CA SER A 60 -6.49 7.64 15.80
C SER A 60 -6.10 7.01 14.46
N VAL A 61 -6.08 5.66 14.40
CA VAL A 61 -5.85 4.91 13.16
C VAL A 61 -7.01 5.07 12.17
N GLU A 62 -8.23 5.24 12.68
CA GLU A 62 -9.44 5.44 11.89
C GLU A 62 -9.40 6.77 11.13
N GLU A 63 -8.87 7.83 11.75
CA GLU A 63 -8.65 9.11 11.09
C GLU A 63 -7.59 9.00 9.98
N CYS A 64 -6.47 8.34 10.26
CA CYS A 64 -5.41 8.10 9.26
C CYS A 64 -5.93 7.29 8.06
N LYS A 65 -6.69 6.22 8.33
CA LYS A 65 -7.38 5.42 7.30
C LYS A 65 -8.36 6.26 6.49
N SER A 66 -9.18 7.06 7.15
CA SER A 66 -10.20 7.89 6.49
C SER A 66 -9.57 8.98 5.61
N ALA A 67 -8.49 9.60 6.08
CA ALA A 67 -7.74 10.57 5.30
C ALA A 67 -7.16 9.96 4.02
N CYS A 68 -6.64 8.72 4.10
CA CYS A 68 -6.17 8.01 2.92
C CYS A 68 -7.32 7.61 1.97
N LEU A 69 -8.45 7.12 2.48
CA LEU A 69 -9.60 6.76 1.64
C LEU A 69 -10.16 7.95 0.86
N ASN A 70 -10.19 9.12 1.49
CA ASN A 70 -10.70 10.35 0.88
C ASN A 70 -9.70 11.01 -0.09
N ASN A 71 -8.48 10.49 -0.20
CA ASN A 71 -7.47 10.95 -1.13
C ASN A 71 -7.22 9.90 -2.22
N CYS A 72 -7.66 10.18 -3.44
CA CYS A 72 -7.52 9.26 -4.57
C CYS A 72 -6.06 8.92 -4.89
N SER A 73 -5.13 9.83 -4.61
CA SER A 73 -3.71 9.61 -4.82
C SER A 73 -3.06 8.78 -3.71
N CYS A 74 -3.73 8.60 -2.56
CA CYS A 74 -3.19 7.81 -1.46
C CYS A 74 -3.08 6.34 -1.86
N THR A 75 -1.93 5.74 -1.57
CA THR A 75 -1.65 4.33 -1.85
C THR A 75 -1.36 3.52 -0.60
N ALA A 76 -0.90 4.15 0.47
CA ALA A 76 -0.69 3.49 1.75
C ALA A 76 -0.72 4.47 2.93
N TYR A 77 -0.92 3.93 4.13
CA TYR A 77 -0.73 4.68 5.37
C TYR A 77 -0.04 3.84 6.44
N ALA A 78 0.54 4.50 7.43
CA ALA A 78 1.03 3.91 8.66
C ALA A 78 0.68 4.84 9.83
N LEU A 79 0.49 4.25 11.00
CA LEU A 79 0.34 5.00 12.24
C LEU A 79 1.48 4.64 13.17
N ASN A 80 2.18 5.65 13.66
CA ASN A 80 3.14 5.51 14.74
C ASN A 80 2.70 6.42 15.89
N ASP A 81 2.25 5.81 16.99
CA ASP A 81 1.52 6.47 18.08
C ASP A 81 0.32 7.28 17.56
N TYR A 82 0.44 8.62 17.49
CA TYR A 82 -0.59 9.55 17.02
C TYR A 82 -0.23 10.23 15.69
N ASN A 83 0.93 9.89 15.13
CA ASN A 83 1.41 10.48 13.89
C ASN A 83 1.07 9.56 12.72
N CYS A 84 0.15 10.02 11.86
CA CYS A 84 -0.20 9.38 10.61
C CYS A 84 0.84 9.73 9.55
N SER A 85 1.26 8.73 8.79
CA SER A 85 2.05 8.89 7.58
C SER A 85 1.26 8.34 6.40
N ILE A 86 1.08 9.15 5.36
CA ILE A 86 0.39 8.78 4.13
C ILE A 86 1.37 8.83 2.95
N TRP A 87 1.35 7.79 2.13
CA TRP A 87 2.06 7.76 0.86
C TRP A 87 1.09 7.99 -0.29
N ASN A 88 1.52 8.81 -1.25
CA ASN A 88 0.77 9.08 -2.47
C ASN A 88 1.52 8.54 -3.68
N GLY A 89 0.82 7.88 -4.60
CA GLY A 89 1.44 7.27 -5.78
C GLY A 89 2.36 6.10 -5.45
N ASP A 90 3.51 6.02 -6.14
CA ASP A 90 4.39 4.86 -6.08
C ASP A 90 5.06 4.69 -4.70
N LEU A 91 5.09 3.44 -4.21
CA LEU A 91 5.75 3.09 -2.95
C LEU A 91 7.23 2.78 -3.19
N ILE A 92 8.06 3.81 -3.14
CA ILE A 92 9.50 3.69 -3.43
C ILE A 92 10.27 3.18 -2.22
N SER A 93 11.15 2.21 -2.44
CA SER A 93 12.02 1.59 -1.41
C SER A 93 11.27 0.81 -0.33
N LEU A 94 10.03 0.37 -0.59
CA LEU A 94 9.33 -0.58 0.26
C LEU A 94 10.02 -1.95 0.20
N ARG A 95 10.37 -2.52 1.35
CA ARG A 95 11.08 -3.81 1.43
C ARG A 95 10.66 -4.61 2.65
N GLN A 96 10.50 -5.92 2.49
CA GLN A 96 10.29 -6.82 3.63
C GLN A 96 11.58 -7.05 4.42
N VAL A 97 11.50 -6.93 5.75
CA VAL A 97 12.60 -7.14 6.70
C VAL A 97 12.33 -8.40 7.56
N SER A 98 13.37 -8.95 8.18
CA SER A 98 13.27 -10.12 9.06
C SER A 98 12.49 -9.80 10.34
N ALA A 99 11.81 -10.81 10.90
CA ALA A 99 10.90 -10.68 12.04
C ALA A 99 11.55 -10.30 13.39
N ASP A 100 12.87 -10.11 13.43
CA ASP A 100 13.62 -9.79 14.65
C ASP A 100 13.56 -8.29 15.02
N ASP A 101 12.83 -7.48 14.27
CA ASP A 101 12.69 -6.05 14.54
C ASP A 101 11.45 -5.78 15.41
N HIS A 102 11.67 -5.39 16.66
CA HIS A 102 10.61 -5.16 17.65
C HIS A 102 9.84 -3.84 17.44
N ASN A 103 10.21 -3.03 16.44
CA ASN A 103 9.53 -1.79 16.07
C ASN A 103 8.66 -1.97 14.81
N ALA A 104 7.84 -3.02 14.78
CA ALA A 104 6.94 -3.29 13.67
C ALA A 104 5.81 -2.24 13.60
N ILE A 105 6.04 -1.17 12.83
CA ILE A 105 5.00 -0.21 12.48
C ILE A 105 4.03 -0.88 11.52
N ALA A 106 2.73 -0.83 11.83
CA ALA A 106 1.70 -1.37 10.96
C ALA A 106 1.59 -0.51 9.69
N PHE A 107 2.02 -1.07 8.56
CA PHE A 107 1.93 -0.44 7.24
C PHE A 107 0.75 -1.03 6.45
N TYR A 108 -0.13 -0.17 5.97
CA TYR A 108 -1.39 -0.55 5.32
C TYR A 108 -1.39 -0.08 3.87
N VAL A 109 -1.43 -1.02 2.92
CA VAL A 109 -1.50 -0.71 1.50
C VAL A 109 -2.95 -0.74 1.04
N LYS A 110 -3.41 0.35 0.43
CA LYS A 110 -4.74 0.46 -0.17
C LYS A 110 -4.83 -0.52 -1.33
N VAL A 111 -5.92 -1.26 -1.49
CA VAL A 111 -6.18 -2.23 -2.57
C VAL A 111 -7.65 -2.22 -2.95
N ALA A 112 -7.99 -2.72 -4.14
CA ALA A 112 -9.39 -2.92 -4.51
C ALA A 112 -10.00 -4.03 -3.63
N ALA A 113 -11.28 -3.91 -3.26
CA ALA A 113 -11.97 -4.92 -2.43
C ALA A 113 -11.90 -6.34 -3.03
N SER A 114 -11.96 -6.45 -4.36
CA SER A 114 -11.87 -7.73 -5.08
C SER A 114 -10.51 -8.43 -4.96
N THR A 115 -9.47 -7.74 -4.47
CA THR A 115 -8.11 -8.27 -4.34
C THR A 115 -7.79 -8.87 -2.96
N VAL A 116 -8.60 -8.60 -1.93
CA VAL A 116 -8.34 -8.98 -0.53
C VAL A 116 -8.35 -10.49 -0.31
N SER A 117 -8.91 -11.27 -1.24
CA SER A 117 -8.96 -12.74 -1.18
C SER A 117 -7.64 -13.46 -1.50
N ASN A 118 -6.56 -12.75 -1.87
CA ASN A 118 -5.29 -13.37 -2.24
C ASN A 118 -4.08 -12.67 -1.62
N PRO A 119 -3.09 -13.41 -1.07
CA PRO A 119 -1.90 -12.81 -0.47
C PRO A 119 -1.14 -11.91 -1.47
N ILE A 120 -0.68 -10.77 -0.97
CA ILE A 120 0.22 -9.84 -1.68
C ILE A 120 1.63 -10.38 -1.46
N ILE A 121 2.26 -10.87 -2.52
CA ILE A 121 3.69 -11.15 -2.55
C ILE A 121 4.31 -9.96 -3.27
N MET A 122 5.13 -9.20 -2.55
CA MET A 122 5.99 -8.15 -3.12
C MET A 122 7.32 -8.75 -3.55
#